data_AF-A0A963FD15-F1
#
_entry.id   AF-A0A963FD15-F1
#
_cell.length_a   1.000
_cell.length_b   1.000
_cell.length_c   1.000
_cell.angle_alpha   90.00
_cell.angle_beta   90.00
_cell.angle_gamma   90.00
#
_symmetry.space_group_name_H-M   'P 1'
#
loop_
_entity.id
_entity.type
_entity.pdbx_description
1 polymer ?
#
loop_
_entity_poly.entity_id
_entity_poly.type
_entity_poly.pdbx_seq_one_letter_code
_entity_poly.pdbx_strand_id
1 'polypeptide(L)'
;MTAETPKIIYTITDEAPALATASFLPIVKVFTDAAGVAVETRDISLAGRIIASFPEQLTESQRQADDLAELGLLAKTPEANIIKLPNISASIPQLVAAIKELQAQGYNLPDYPEEPKSDAEKEARERYDRVKGSAVNPVLREGNSDRRAPASVKNYAKKNPHSMGKWSRDSKSSVVHMSSGDFCSNEKSTVITEESAGDARIEFVDKKGKVQVLKEKTSLINGEIIDATVMSRSSLRKFLKEQIKRAKKENLLFSIHLKATMMKVSDPIIFGHAVSVFFRDVFKKYADIFEELGVDPNNGLGDLYARIATLPQQQRDKIEEDIKSCYADRPQMAMVNSDKGITNLHVPSDVIIDASMPAAIRSSGQMWGPDGNLHDTLFVIPDSSYAGVYQEVIKFCKENGAFNPATMGSVSNVGLMAQKAEEYGSHDKTFKSPGDGAIRVVGASGKKLLEQKVEEGDIWRMCQVKDLPIQDWVKLAVTRAKATGAAAVFWLDENRAHDAQLIKKVKRYLRDHDTEDLEIRIMSPVEATRFSLQRIAGGADTISVTGNVLRDYLTDLFPILELGTSAKMLSIVPLMNG
;
A
#
# COMPACT_ATOMS: atom_id res chain seq x y z
N MET A 1 33.58 25.08 -20.32
CA MET A 1 32.44 24.24 -19.91
C MET A 1 31.19 24.94 -20.43
N THR A 2 30.61 24.44 -21.52
CA THR A 2 29.29 24.91 -21.98
C THR A 2 28.29 24.57 -20.89
N ALA A 3 27.62 25.57 -20.33
CA ALA A 3 26.58 25.34 -19.33
C ALA A 3 25.50 24.48 -19.98
N GLU A 4 25.34 23.23 -19.51
CA GLU A 4 24.22 22.40 -19.94
C GLU A 4 22.92 23.08 -19.53
N THR A 5 21.98 23.18 -20.47
CA THR A 5 20.65 23.75 -20.21
C THR A 5 19.97 22.95 -19.10
N PRO A 6 19.56 23.57 -17.97
CA PRO A 6 18.84 22.87 -16.91
C PRO A 6 17.56 22.22 -17.45
N LYS A 7 17.30 20.98 -17.02
CA LYS A 7 16.17 20.18 -17.52
C LYS A 7 15.19 19.85 -16.41
N ILE A 8 13.90 19.86 -16.75
CA ILE A 8 12.82 19.27 -15.95
C ILE A 8 12.26 18.11 -16.75
N ILE A 9 12.17 16.93 -16.13
CA ILE A 9 11.47 15.79 -16.72
C ILE A 9 10.02 15.78 -16.26
N TYR A 10 9.09 15.83 -17.21
CA TYR A 10 7.65 15.79 -16.98
C TYR A 10 7.09 14.43 -17.38
N THR A 11 6.54 13.68 -16.43
CA THR A 11 6.04 12.33 -16.73
C THR A 11 4.72 12.35 -17.50
N ILE A 12 4.64 11.57 -18.58
CA ILE A 12 3.37 11.19 -19.22
C ILE A 12 2.87 9.93 -18.52
N THR A 13 1.60 9.93 -18.13
CA THR A 13 1.01 8.91 -17.25
C THR A 13 -0.31 8.42 -17.84
N ASP A 14 -1.32 8.15 -17.01
CA ASP A 14 -2.55 7.47 -17.40
C ASP A 14 -3.77 8.35 -17.09
N GLU A 15 -4.93 8.01 -17.69
CA GLU A 15 -6.25 8.52 -17.30
C GLU A 15 -6.34 10.06 -17.20
N ALA A 16 -6.91 10.58 -16.11
CA ALA A 16 -7.14 12.01 -15.93
C ALA A 16 -5.84 12.85 -15.89
N PRO A 17 -4.76 12.44 -15.18
CA PRO A 17 -3.47 13.12 -15.26
C PRO A 17 -2.90 13.22 -16.69
N ALA A 18 -3.05 12.19 -17.52
CA ALA A 18 -2.62 12.24 -18.92
C ALA A 18 -3.40 13.29 -19.73
N LEU A 19 -4.73 13.33 -19.56
CA LEU A 19 -5.59 14.34 -20.18
C LEU A 19 -5.24 15.76 -19.73
N ALA A 20 -5.01 15.97 -18.44
CA ALA A 20 -4.60 17.26 -17.91
C ALA A 20 -3.23 17.70 -18.46
N THR A 21 -2.30 16.75 -18.60
CA THR A 21 -0.96 17.00 -19.17
C THR A 21 -1.05 17.48 -20.61
N ALA A 22 -1.94 16.91 -21.43
CA ALA A 22 -2.15 17.35 -22.81
C ALA A 22 -2.53 18.83 -22.91
N SER A 23 -3.26 19.37 -21.93
CA SER A 23 -3.59 20.80 -21.86
C SER A 23 -2.51 21.65 -21.20
N PHE A 24 -1.92 21.18 -20.11
CA PHE A 24 -1.09 22.02 -19.23
C PHE A 24 0.39 22.03 -19.61
N LEU A 25 0.93 20.93 -20.13
CA LEU A 25 2.34 20.84 -20.50
C LEU A 25 2.78 21.88 -21.55
N PRO A 26 1.99 22.18 -22.61
CA PRO A 26 2.35 23.25 -23.54
C PRO A 26 2.52 24.62 -22.86
N ILE A 27 1.69 24.92 -21.85
CA ILE A 27 1.78 26.16 -21.07
C ILE A 27 3.07 26.14 -20.25
N VAL A 28 3.37 25.05 -19.55
CA VAL A 28 4.61 24.92 -18.76
C VAL A 28 5.84 25.17 -19.62
N LYS A 29 5.93 24.54 -20.80
CA LYS A 29 7.05 24.71 -21.75
C LYS A 29 7.28 26.18 -22.12
N VAL A 30 6.22 26.89 -22.53
CA VAL A 30 6.33 28.31 -22.92
C VAL A 30 6.88 29.17 -21.79
N PHE A 31 6.46 28.94 -20.55
CA PHE A 31 6.91 29.74 -19.41
C PHE A 31 8.34 29.38 -18.98
N THR A 32 8.74 28.12 -19.05
CA THR A 32 10.09 27.68 -18.68
C THR A 32 11.14 28.03 -19.73
N ASP A 33 10.76 28.06 -21.01
CA ASP A 33 11.64 28.47 -22.11
C ASP A 33 12.15 29.90 -21.92
N ALA A 34 11.30 30.79 -21.40
CA ALA A 34 11.68 32.17 -21.07
C ALA A 34 12.77 32.27 -19.98
N ALA A 35 12.94 31.21 -19.16
CA ALA A 35 13.98 31.09 -18.15
C ALA A 35 15.17 30.23 -18.60
N GLY A 36 15.18 29.75 -19.84
CA GLY A 36 16.21 28.83 -20.35
C GLY A 36 16.18 27.45 -19.69
N VAL A 37 15.01 26.99 -19.24
CA VAL A 37 14.83 25.66 -18.65
C VAL A 37 14.08 24.76 -19.64
N ALA A 38 14.74 23.69 -20.07
CA ALA A 38 14.13 22.72 -20.98
C ALA A 38 13.18 21.78 -20.23
N VAL A 39 12.03 21.47 -20.84
CA VAL A 39 11.09 20.47 -20.31
C VAL A 39 10.98 19.29 -21.26
N GLU A 40 11.54 18.16 -20.85
CA GLU A 40 11.47 16.90 -21.58
C GLU A 40 10.39 15.99 -20.99
N THR A 41 9.90 15.04 -21.78
CA THR A 41 8.89 14.08 -21.36
C THR A 41 9.44 12.67 -21.27
N ARG A 42 8.92 11.89 -20.32
CA ARG A 42 9.15 10.44 -20.24
C ARG A 42 7.82 9.74 -20.04
N ASP A 43 7.51 8.77 -20.90
CA ASP A 43 6.26 8.02 -20.87
C ASP A 43 6.37 6.81 -19.94
N ILE A 44 5.67 6.91 -18.81
CA ILE A 44 5.57 5.85 -17.81
C ILE A 44 4.13 5.34 -17.68
N SER A 45 3.28 5.60 -18.69
CA SER A 45 1.95 5.03 -18.79
C SER A 45 1.99 3.50 -18.76
N LEU A 46 0.87 2.87 -18.42
CA LEU A 46 0.73 1.42 -18.48
C LEU A 46 1.02 0.90 -19.89
N ALA A 47 0.46 1.55 -20.92
CA ALA A 47 0.66 1.18 -22.31
C ALA A 47 2.14 1.30 -22.72
N GLY A 48 2.79 2.44 -22.45
CA GLY A 48 4.20 2.65 -22.80
C GLY A 48 5.12 1.63 -22.15
N ARG A 49 4.89 1.29 -20.87
CA ARG A 49 5.67 0.27 -20.16
C ARG A 49 5.43 -1.15 -20.68
N ILE A 50 4.21 -1.48 -21.13
CA ILE A 50 3.94 -2.76 -21.81
C ILE A 50 4.74 -2.82 -23.11
N ILE A 51 4.65 -1.78 -23.94
CA ILE A 51 5.34 -1.70 -25.24
C ILE A 51 6.86 -1.85 -25.06
N ALA A 52 7.45 -1.12 -24.11
CA ALA A 52 8.89 -1.18 -23.82
C ALA A 52 9.37 -2.56 -23.32
N SER A 53 8.46 -3.40 -22.81
CA SER A 53 8.80 -4.73 -22.28
C SER A 53 8.88 -5.84 -23.35
N PHE A 54 8.40 -5.59 -24.57
CA PHE A 54 8.36 -6.57 -25.66
C PHE A 54 8.86 -6.01 -27.01
N PRO A 55 10.02 -5.32 -27.06
CA PRO A 55 10.48 -4.68 -28.29
C PRO A 55 10.70 -5.67 -29.45
N GLU A 56 11.04 -6.93 -29.14
CA GLU A 56 11.27 -7.99 -30.12
C GLU A 56 9.99 -8.45 -30.84
N GLN A 57 8.81 -8.20 -30.25
CA GLN A 57 7.51 -8.53 -30.83
C GLN A 57 6.94 -7.40 -31.72
N LEU A 58 7.64 -6.28 -31.79
CA LEU A 58 7.14 -5.03 -32.38
C LEU A 58 7.98 -4.60 -33.58
N THR A 59 7.33 -3.91 -34.53
CA THR A 59 8.02 -3.23 -35.62
C THR A 59 8.89 -2.09 -35.10
N GLU A 60 9.88 -1.66 -35.87
CA GLU A 60 10.76 -0.55 -35.49
C GLU A 60 9.98 0.74 -35.16
N SER A 61 8.89 1.02 -35.89
CA SER A 61 8.02 2.17 -35.66
C SER A 61 7.09 2.05 -34.45
N GLN A 62 6.85 0.83 -33.96
CA GLN A 62 6.03 0.56 -32.77
C GLN A 62 6.83 0.55 -31.48
N ARG A 63 8.16 0.37 -31.55
CA ARG A 63 9.03 0.31 -30.38
C ARG A 63 9.07 1.66 -29.66
N GLN A 64 9.11 1.59 -28.34
CA GLN A 64 9.33 2.72 -27.46
C GLN A 64 10.53 2.42 -26.55
N ALA A 65 11.23 3.48 -26.13
CA ALA A 65 12.30 3.35 -25.15
C ALA A 65 11.75 2.96 -23.77
N ASP A 66 12.59 2.31 -22.95
CA ASP A 66 12.25 2.05 -21.55
C ASP A 66 12.53 3.31 -20.70
N ASP A 67 11.62 4.26 -20.82
CA ASP A 67 11.66 5.55 -20.12
C ASP A 67 11.64 5.39 -18.59
N LEU A 68 11.06 4.31 -18.07
CA LEU A 68 11.08 4.03 -16.63
C LEU A 68 12.47 3.61 -16.17
N ALA A 69 13.17 2.77 -16.94
CA ALA A 69 14.56 2.41 -16.64
C ALA A 69 15.47 3.64 -16.72
N GLU A 70 15.30 4.51 -17.73
CA GLU A 70 16.05 5.76 -17.85
C GLU A 70 15.82 6.67 -16.64
N LEU A 71 14.56 6.90 -16.25
CA LEU A 71 14.23 7.69 -15.07
C LEU A 71 14.81 7.10 -13.78
N GLY A 72 14.90 5.77 -13.67
CA GLY A 72 15.53 5.10 -12.54
C GLY A 72 17.05 5.30 -12.45
N LEU A 73 17.71 5.52 -13.59
CA LEU A 73 19.11 5.93 -13.63
C LEU A 73 19.23 7.42 -13.30
N LEU A 74 18.39 8.26 -13.90
CA LEU A 74 18.37 9.70 -13.64
C LEU A 74 18.13 10.00 -12.17
N ALA A 75 17.19 9.33 -11.49
CA ALA A 75 16.89 9.54 -10.07
C ALA A 75 18.08 9.26 -9.12
N LYS A 76 19.20 8.73 -9.64
CA LYS A 76 20.45 8.49 -8.92
C LYS A 76 21.53 9.50 -9.27
N THR A 77 21.24 10.53 -10.05
CA THR A 77 22.18 11.60 -10.38
C THR A 77 21.78 12.91 -9.69
N PRO A 78 22.75 13.78 -9.35
CA PRO A 78 22.48 15.09 -8.74
C PRO A 78 21.64 16.04 -9.60
N GLU A 79 21.62 15.84 -10.92
CA GLU A 79 20.93 16.71 -11.88
C GLU A 79 19.43 16.39 -12.02
N ALA A 80 18.95 15.36 -11.33
CA ALA A 80 17.59 14.87 -11.44
C ALA A 80 16.56 15.92 -10.97
N ASN A 81 15.70 16.35 -11.89
CA ASN A 81 14.55 17.18 -11.58
C ASN A 81 13.31 16.60 -12.28
N ILE A 82 12.49 15.88 -11.53
CA ILE A 82 11.40 15.06 -12.07
C ILE A 82 10.05 15.53 -11.48
N ILE A 83 9.15 15.97 -12.36
CA ILE A 83 7.74 16.18 -12.04
C ILE A 83 6.98 14.89 -12.33
N LYS A 84 6.71 14.14 -11.25
CA LYS A 84 5.97 12.87 -11.29
C LYS A 84 4.48 13.07 -11.04
N LEU A 85 3.65 12.75 -12.04
CA LEU A 85 2.19 12.76 -11.95
C LEU A 85 1.67 11.39 -11.47
N PRO A 86 0.45 11.27 -10.91
CA PRO A 86 -0.14 9.97 -10.59
C PRO A 86 -0.22 9.05 -11.82
N ASN A 87 0.04 7.75 -11.63
CA ASN A 87 -0.01 6.74 -12.70
C ASN A 87 -0.68 5.45 -12.20
N ILE A 88 -1.14 4.60 -13.11
CA ILE A 88 -1.79 3.32 -12.79
C ILE A 88 -0.78 2.35 -12.16
N SER A 89 -1.16 1.79 -11.01
CA SER A 89 -0.55 0.56 -10.46
C SER A 89 -1.44 -0.62 -10.83
N ALA A 90 -1.21 -1.20 -12.02
CA ALA A 90 -2.21 -2.01 -12.70
C ALA A 90 -2.59 -3.28 -11.94
N SER A 91 -3.90 -3.51 -11.78
CA SER A 91 -4.44 -4.84 -11.47
C SER A 91 -4.32 -5.77 -12.69
N ILE A 92 -4.53 -7.07 -12.50
CA ILE A 92 -4.56 -8.02 -13.62
C ILE A 92 -5.63 -7.64 -14.66
N PRO A 93 -6.89 -7.32 -14.28
CA PRO A 93 -7.89 -6.88 -15.25
C PRO A 93 -7.48 -5.63 -16.04
N GLN A 94 -6.87 -4.63 -15.40
CA GLN A 94 -6.40 -3.42 -16.09
C GLN A 94 -5.26 -3.74 -17.06
N LEU A 95 -4.32 -4.60 -16.66
CA LEU A 95 -3.24 -5.06 -17.53
C LEU A 95 -3.81 -5.78 -18.78
N VAL A 96 -4.72 -6.74 -18.59
CA VAL A 96 -5.34 -7.50 -19.69
C VAL A 96 -6.12 -6.58 -20.62
N ALA A 97 -6.84 -5.59 -20.07
CA ALA A 97 -7.54 -4.60 -20.88
C ALA A 97 -6.58 -3.77 -21.74
N ALA A 98 -5.48 -3.29 -21.17
CA ALA A 98 -4.46 -2.54 -21.90
C ALA A 98 -3.77 -3.37 -22.99
N ILE A 99 -3.48 -4.65 -22.72
CA ILE A 99 -2.92 -5.58 -23.73
C ILE A 99 -3.90 -5.72 -24.90
N LYS A 100 -5.19 -5.97 -24.63
CA LYS A 100 -6.21 -6.12 -25.67
C LYS A 100 -6.40 -4.85 -26.50
N GLU A 101 -6.37 -3.69 -25.86
CA GLU A 101 -6.45 -2.40 -26.56
C GLU A 101 -5.25 -2.20 -27.50
N LEU A 102 -4.03 -2.49 -27.04
CA LEU A 102 -2.82 -2.43 -27.86
C LEU A 102 -2.84 -3.45 -29.01
N GLN A 103 -3.29 -4.68 -28.76
CA GLN A 103 -3.47 -5.69 -29.80
C GLN A 103 -4.46 -5.23 -30.88
N ALA A 104 -5.58 -4.61 -30.50
CA ALA A 104 -6.54 -4.04 -31.44
C ALA A 104 -5.96 -2.88 -32.26
N GLN A 105 -4.93 -2.21 -31.77
CA GLN A 105 -4.16 -1.18 -32.49
C GLN A 105 -3.01 -1.77 -33.34
N GLY A 106 -2.85 -3.10 -33.38
CA GLY A 106 -1.87 -3.78 -34.22
C GLY A 106 -0.52 -4.08 -33.57
N TYR A 107 -0.40 -3.93 -32.24
CA TYR A 107 0.78 -4.39 -31.51
C TYR A 107 0.70 -5.90 -31.28
N ASN A 108 1.64 -6.68 -31.83
CA ASN A 108 1.64 -8.14 -31.75
C ASN A 108 2.14 -8.65 -30.38
N LEU A 109 1.49 -8.22 -29.29
CA LEU A 109 1.85 -8.55 -27.92
C LEU A 109 1.25 -9.90 -27.50
N PRO A 110 1.97 -10.73 -26.73
CA PRO A 110 1.40 -11.96 -26.17
C PRO A 110 0.32 -11.63 -25.13
N ASP A 111 -0.68 -12.51 -25.03
CA ASP A 111 -1.66 -12.44 -23.93
C ASP A 111 -0.99 -12.63 -22.57
N TYR A 112 -1.63 -12.16 -21.50
CA TYR A 112 -1.19 -12.44 -20.13
C TYR A 112 -1.64 -13.85 -19.71
N PRO A 113 -0.72 -14.81 -19.43
CA PRO A 113 -1.11 -16.17 -19.09
C PRO A 113 -1.32 -16.32 -17.58
N GLU A 114 -2.59 -16.43 -17.17
CA GLU A 114 -2.98 -16.65 -15.76
C GLU A 114 -2.41 -17.95 -15.19
N GLU A 115 -2.27 -18.98 -16.03
CA GLU A 115 -1.64 -20.26 -15.69
C GLU A 115 -0.66 -20.69 -16.79
N PRO A 116 0.60 -20.24 -16.75
CA PRO A 116 1.55 -20.54 -17.81
C PRO A 116 1.84 -22.05 -17.85
N LYS A 117 1.69 -22.65 -19.03
CA LYS A 117 1.96 -24.07 -19.31
C LYS A 117 3.22 -24.29 -20.14
N SER A 118 3.71 -23.24 -20.81
CA SER A 118 4.95 -23.24 -21.60
C SER A 118 6.00 -22.26 -21.05
N ASP A 119 7.26 -22.43 -21.45
CA ASP A 119 8.33 -21.51 -21.03
C ASP A 119 8.16 -20.10 -21.62
N ALA A 120 7.61 -19.99 -22.83
CA ALA A 120 7.25 -18.70 -23.44
C ALA A 120 6.17 -17.97 -22.62
N GLU A 121 5.16 -18.70 -22.13
CA GLU A 121 4.13 -18.12 -21.27
C GLU A 121 4.69 -17.71 -19.89
N LYS A 122 5.61 -18.51 -19.31
CA LYS A 122 6.28 -18.13 -18.06
C LYS A 122 7.08 -16.85 -18.24
N GLU A 123 7.83 -16.74 -19.33
CA GLU A 123 8.61 -15.54 -19.64
C GLU A 123 7.72 -14.32 -19.86
N ALA A 124 6.65 -14.45 -20.66
CA ALA A 124 5.70 -13.37 -20.89
C ALA A 124 5.05 -12.90 -19.58
N ARG A 125 4.62 -13.84 -18.74
CA ARG A 125 4.09 -13.53 -17.40
C ARG A 125 5.10 -12.81 -16.54
N GLU A 126 6.34 -13.28 -16.47
CA GLU A 126 7.38 -12.64 -15.66
C GLU A 126 7.62 -11.19 -16.07
N ARG A 127 7.61 -10.88 -17.37
CA ARG A 127 7.74 -9.51 -17.87
C ARG A 127 6.52 -8.67 -17.50
N TYR A 128 5.30 -9.17 -17.73
CA TYR A 128 4.08 -8.48 -17.31
C TYR A 128 3.98 -8.28 -15.79
N ASP A 129 4.49 -9.21 -14.99
CA ASP A 129 4.54 -9.15 -13.53
C ASP A 129 5.47 -8.02 -13.01
N ARG A 130 6.42 -7.57 -13.84
CA ARG A 130 7.25 -6.38 -13.58
C ARG A 130 6.53 -5.09 -13.95
N VAL A 131 5.57 -5.14 -14.88
CA VAL A 131 4.78 -3.98 -15.33
C VAL A 131 3.57 -3.73 -14.42
N LYS A 132 2.90 -4.78 -13.93
CA LYS A 132 1.70 -4.64 -13.09
C LYS A 132 2.02 -4.26 -11.64
N GLY A 133 1.01 -3.79 -10.91
CA GLY A 133 1.16 -3.26 -9.54
C GLY A 133 1.97 -1.96 -9.52
N SER A 134 2.50 -1.58 -8.35
CA SER A 134 3.28 -0.35 -8.19
C SER A 134 4.70 -0.49 -8.74
N ALA A 135 4.85 -0.56 -10.06
CA ALA A 135 6.15 -0.71 -10.74
C ALA A 135 6.98 0.58 -10.78
N VAL A 136 6.34 1.75 -10.86
CA VAL A 136 7.01 3.04 -11.07
C VAL A 136 7.60 3.62 -9.79
N ASN A 137 6.78 3.77 -8.73
CA ASN A 137 7.21 4.43 -7.49
C ASN A 137 8.49 3.84 -6.87
N PRO A 138 8.68 2.50 -6.82
CA PRO A 138 9.89 1.91 -6.26
C PRO A 138 11.16 2.16 -7.07
N VAL A 139 11.05 2.63 -8.31
CA VAL A 139 12.19 3.00 -9.18
C VAL A 139 12.57 4.46 -8.98
N LEU A 140 11.58 5.34 -8.83
CA LEU A 140 11.81 6.80 -8.74
C LEU A 140 12.09 7.29 -7.32
N ARG A 141 11.66 6.55 -6.29
CA ARG A 141 11.80 6.95 -4.88
C ARG A 141 13.18 6.55 -4.33
N GLU A 142 14.23 7.19 -4.85
CA GLU A 142 15.62 7.10 -4.37
C GLU A 142 15.92 8.16 -3.28
N GLY A 143 14.88 8.59 -2.57
CA GLY A 143 14.90 9.59 -1.50
C GLY A 143 13.71 9.42 -0.56
N ASN A 144 13.77 10.04 0.61
CA ASN A 144 12.67 10.00 1.59
C ASN A 144 11.61 11.06 1.28
N SER A 145 10.44 10.94 1.91
CA SER A 145 9.27 11.78 1.60
C SER A 145 9.18 12.99 2.55
N ASP A 146 9.05 14.20 2.01
CA ASP A 146 8.49 15.39 2.69
C ASP A 146 7.11 15.67 2.10
N ARG A 147 6.04 15.27 2.81
CA ARG A 147 4.66 15.43 2.33
C ARG A 147 3.86 16.30 3.30
N ARG A 148 3.32 17.42 2.79
CA ARG A 148 2.68 18.46 3.61
C ARG A 148 1.76 19.36 2.81
N ALA A 149 0.75 19.93 3.48
CA ALA A 149 -0.13 20.91 2.87
C ALA A 149 0.62 22.25 2.71
N PRO A 150 0.61 22.89 1.52
CA PRO A 150 1.06 24.27 1.40
C PRO A 150 0.22 25.20 2.29
N ALA A 151 0.86 26.24 2.86
CA ALA A 151 0.16 27.24 3.66
C ALA A 151 -0.98 27.93 2.89
N SER A 152 -0.82 28.17 1.58
CA SER A 152 -1.86 28.73 0.71
C SER A 152 -3.10 27.84 0.65
N VAL A 153 -2.91 26.53 0.47
CA VAL A 153 -4.01 25.54 0.43
C VAL A 153 -4.68 25.42 1.80
N LYS A 154 -3.89 25.37 2.88
CA LYS A 154 -4.45 25.31 4.24
C LYS A 154 -5.27 26.56 4.56
N ASN A 155 -4.79 27.75 4.22
CA ASN A 155 -5.52 29.00 4.41
C ASN A 155 -6.80 29.06 3.57
N TYR A 156 -6.80 28.48 2.35
CA TYR A 156 -8.01 28.34 1.55
C TYR A 156 -9.02 27.43 2.23
N ALA A 157 -8.60 26.26 2.74
CA ALA A 157 -9.48 25.33 3.44
C ALA A 157 -10.06 25.94 4.73
N LYS A 158 -9.28 26.77 5.44
CA LYS A 158 -9.78 27.50 6.61
C LYS A 158 -10.90 28.49 6.26
N LYS A 159 -10.78 29.20 5.13
CA LYS A 159 -11.78 30.16 4.64
C LYS A 159 -12.98 29.50 3.96
N ASN A 160 -12.79 28.31 3.41
CA ASN A 160 -13.78 27.55 2.66
C ASN A 160 -13.85 26.11 3.19
N PRO A 161 -14.33 25.92 4.43
CA PRO A 161 -14.35 24.60 5.06
C PRO A 161 -15.24 23.64 4.25
N HIS A 162 -14.69 22.46 3.97
CA HIS A 162 -15.41 21.40 3.28
C HIS A 162 -16.35 20.66 4.25
N SER A 163 -17.23 19.82 3.70
CA SER A 163 -18.16 19.01 4.51
C SER A 163 -17.43 17.99 5.38
N MET A 164 -17.78 17.99 6.67
CA MET A 164 -17.37 17.00 7.66
C MET A 164 -18.63 16.40 8.30
N GLY A 165 -18.77 15.09 8.23
CA GLY A 165 -19.91 14.37 8.82
C GLY A 165 -19.92 14.51 10.35
N LYS A 166 -21.09 14.74 10.92
CA LYS A 166 -21.25 14.86 12.38
C LYS A 166 -20.95 13.52 13.06
N TRP A 167 -20.15 13.54 14.12
CA TRP A 167 -19.87 12.36 14.92
C TRP A 167 -20.78 12.28 16.14
N SER A 168 -21.34 11.10 16.38
CA SER A 168 -22.10 10.78 17.60
C SER A 168 -21.23 10.03 18.59
N ARG A 169 -21.36 10.36 19.88
CA ARG A 169 -20.78 9.58 20.98
C ARG A 169 -21.31 8.14 21.02
N ASP A 170 -22.54 7.95 20.55
CA ASP A 170 -23.21 6.64 20.52
C ASP A 170 -22.90 5.83 19.25
N SER A 171 -22.06 6.37 18.34
CA SER A 171 -21.62 5.62 17.16
C SER A 171 -21.00 4.29 17.60
N LYS A 172 -21.41 3.21 16.94
CA LYS A 172 -20.91 1.86 17.17
C LYS A 172 -19.73 1.50 16.27
N SER A 173 -19.39 2.38 15.32
CA SER A 173 -18.30 2.14 14.38
C SER A 173 -16.96 1.92 15.09
N SER A 174 -16.23 0.89 14.71
CA SER A 174 -14.94 0.57 15.33
C SER A 174 -14.06 -0.19 14.37
N VAL A 175 -12.75 -0.04 14.53
CA VAL A 175 -11.74 -0.87 13.89
C VAL A 175 -11.54 -2.13 14.71
N VAL A 176 -11.42 -3.27 14.03
CA VAL A 176 -11.03 -4.54 14.63
C VAL A 176 -9.86 -5.14 13.89
N HIS A 177 -8.94 -5.70 14.65
CA HIS A 177 -7.74 -6.38 14.17
C HIS A 177 -7.49 -7.64 15.00
N MET A 178 -6.60 -8.50 14.51
CA MET A 178 -6.17 -9.69 15.25
C MET A 178 -5.41 -9.28 16.51
N SER A 179 -5.52 -10.10 17.57
CA SER A 179 -4.77 -9.90 18.82
C SER A 179 -3.51 -10.77 18.92
N SER A 180 -3.36 -11.72 18.01
CA SER A 180 -2.24 -12.67 17.94
C SER A 180 -2.27 -13.41 16.60
N GLY A 181 -1.12 -13.91 16.15
CA GLY A 181 -1.03 -14.71 14.93
C GLY A 181 -1.06 -13.88 13.64
N ASP A 182 -0.93 -12.56 13.74
CA ASP A 182 -0.76 -11.63 12.62
C ASP A 182 0.73 -11.28 12.41
N PHE A 183 1.02 -10.38 11.46
CA PHE A 183 2.41 -10.00 11.20
C PHE A 183 3.01 -9.23 12.36
N CYS A 184 2.25 -8.34 13.01
CA CYS A 184 2.74 -7.57 14.15
C CYS A 184 3.19 -8.47 15.31
N SER A 185 2.34 -9.40 15.75
CA SER A 185 2.61 -10.23 16.94
C SER A 185 3.69 -11.28 16.74
N ASN A 186 3.95 -11.69 15.49
CA ASN A 186 4.94 -12.70 15.19
C ASN A 186 6.31 -12.14 14.76
N GLU A 187 6.45 -10.81 14.62
CA GLU A 187 7.63 -10.20 14.02
C GLU A 187 8.94 -10.50 14.76
N LYS A 188 9.99 -10.80 13.99
CA LYS A 188 11.38 -10.85 14.47
C LYS A 188 12.25 -9.99 13.57
N SER A 189 13.20 -9.26 14.15
CA SER A 189 14.07 -8.36 13.41
C SER A 189 15.50 -8.41 13.94
N THR A 190 16.47 -8.18 13.04
CA THR A 190 17.89 -8.07 13.39
C THR A 190 18.58 -7.04 12.49
N VAL A 191 19.67 -6.46 13.01
CA VAL A 191 20.60 -5.65 12.21
C VAL A 191 21.67 -6.56 11.63
N ILE A 192 21.97 -6.39 10.35
CA ILE A 192 23.04 -7.12 9.66
C ILE A 192 24.39 -6.57 10.10
N THR A 193 25.27 -7.46 10.54
CA THR A 193 26.66 -7.14 10.86
C THR A 193 27.55 -7.33 9.63
N GLU A 194 28.77 -6.83 9.67
CA GLU A 194 29.77 -7.03 8.62
C GLU A 194 29.99 -8.53 8.31
N GLU A 195 30.07 -9.38 9.35
CA GLU A 195 30.18 -10.84 9.20
C GLU A 195 28.96 -11.51 8.56
N SER A 196 27.78 -10.87 8.64
CA SER A 196 26.52 -11.40 8.12
C SER A 196 26.11 -10.74 6.79
N ALA A 197 26.89 -9.76 6.32
CA ALA A 197 26.67 -9.12 5.03
C ALA A 197 27.00 -10.07 3.87
N GLY A 198 26.33 -9.89 2.74
CA GLY A 198 26.43 -10.76 1.57
C GLY A 198 25.08 -11.34 1.16
N ASP A 199 25.12 -12.35 0.28
CA ASP A 199 23.91 -12.98 -0.24
C ASP A 199 23.31 -13.96 0.77
N ALA A 200 22.07 -13.70 1.18
CA ALA A 200 21.27 -14.62 1.96
C ALA A 200 20.26 -15.36 1.08
N ARG A 201 19.89 -16.57 1.49
CA ARG A 201 18.79 -17.33 0.88
C ARG A 201 17.62 -17.46 1.85
N ILE A 202 16.42 -17.63 1.29
CA ILE A 202 15.21 -17.92 2.06
C ILE A 202 14.80 -19.36 1.76
N GLU A 203 14.70 -20.19 2.78
CA GLU A 203 14.40 -21.61 2.66
C GLU A 203 13.26 -22.04 3.59
N PHE A 204 12.39 -22.93 3.10
CA PHE A 204 11.44 -23.70 3.90
C PHE A 204 12.05 -25.03 4.30
N VAL A 205 11.86 -25.42 5.56
CA VAL A 205 12.30 -26.71 6.10
C VAL A 205 11.10 -27.41 6.71
N ASP A 206 10.73 -28.56 6.14
CA ASP A 206 9.57 -29.33 6.61
C ASP A 206 9.85 -30.04 7.96
N LYS A 207 8.81 -30.64 8.55
CA LYS A 207 8.93 -31.41 9.81
C LYS A 207 9.91 -32.60 9.74
N LYS A 208 10.30 -33.06 8.54
CA LYS A 208 11.25 -34.16 8.30
C LYS A 208 12.66 -33.66 7.99
N GLY A 209 12.88 -32.34 7.95
CA GLY A 209 14.16 -31.71 7.64
C GLY A 209 14.43 -31.53 6.14
N LYS A 210 13.47 -31.80 5.25
CA LYS A 210 13.62 -31.55 3.81
C LYS A 210 13.62 -30.04 3.56
N VAL A 211 14.62 -29.57 2.82
CA VAL A 211 14.79 -28.15 2.47
C VAL A 211 14.21 -27.88 1.09
N GLN A 212 13.43 -26.81 0.98
CA GLN A 212 12.98 -26.22 -0.27
C GLN A 212 13.42 -24.76 -0.28
N VAL A 213 14.22 -24.36 -1.27
CA VAL A 213 14.59 -22.94 -1.42
C VAL A 213 13.40 -22.18 -1.99
N LEU A 214 12.99 -21.12 -1.29
CA LEU A 214 11.93 -20.21 -1.72
C LEU A 214 12.50 -19.03 -2.50
N LYS A 215 13.72 -18.59 -2.16
CA LYS A 215 14.47 -17.56 -2.87
C LYS A 215 15.97 -17.78 -2.71
N GLU A 216 16.65 -17.98 -3.82
CA GLU A 216 18.09 -18.30 -3.87
C GLU A 216 18.95 -17.14 -3.36
N LYS A 217 18.59 -15.89 -3.68
CA LYS A 217 19.44 -14.73 -3.40
C LYS A 217 18.65 -13.51 -2.94
N THR A 218 19.07 -12.97 -1.81
CA THR A 218 18.70 -11.66 -1.24
C THR A 218 19.98 -11.01 -0.73
N SER A 219 20.45 -9.96 -1.38
CA SER A 219 21.69 -9.29 -0.97
C SER A 219 21.43 -8.41 0.25
N LEU A 220 22.25 -8.59 1.28
CA LEU A 220 22.20 -7.89 2.55
C LEU A 220 23.48 -7.09 2.75
N ILE A 221 23.35 -5.84 3.23
CA ILE A 221 24.51 -4.98 3.51
C ILE A 221 24.70 -4.75 5.01
N ASN A 222 25.93 -4.44 5.42
CA ASN A 222 26.23 -4.09 6.81
C ASN A 222 25.35 -2.92 7.28
N GLY A 223 24.80 -3.03 8.49
CA GLY A 223 23.94 -2.02 9.09
C GLY A 223 22.50 -2.01 8.61
N GLU A 224 22.13 -2.78 7.58
CA GLU A 224 20.74 -2.96 7.15
C GLU A 224 19.91 -3.65 8.26
N ILE A 225 18.65 -3.27 8.41
CA ILE A 225 17.69 -4.01 9.24
C ILE A 225 16.93 -4.98 8.32
N ILE A 226 16.83 -6.23 8.77
CA ILE A 226 15.93 -7.22 8.20
C ILE A 226 14.94 -7.69 9.25
N ASP A 227 13.74 -8.02 8.80
CA ASP A 227 12.67 -8.53 9.63
C ASP A 227 11.93 -9.65 8.89
N ALA A 228 11.45 -10.63 9.64
CA ALA A 228 10.70 -11.76 9.15
C ALA A 228 9.49 -12.01 10.04
N THR A 229 8.35 -12.24 9.42
CA THR A 229 7.09 -12.41 10.14
C THR A 229 6.12 -13.32 9.39
N VAL A 230 5.08 -13.78 10.07
CA VAL A 230 4.08 -14.70 9.55
C VAL A 230 2.68 -14.30 10.01
N MET A 231 1.72 -14.31 9.09
CA MET A 231 0.30 -14.28 9.41
C MET A 231 -0.25 -15.71 9.33
N SER A 232 -0.74 -16.19 10.46
CA SER A 232 -1.35 -17.50 10.61
C SER A 232 -2.71 -17.54 9.90
N ARG A 233 -2.84 -18.43 8.91
CA ARG A 233 -4.09 -18.66 8.17
C ARG A 233 -5.20 -19.11 9.11
N SER A 234 -4.90 -20.01 10.04
CA SER A 234 -5.87 -20.53 11.01
C SER A 234 -6.38 -19.41 11.93
N SER A 235 -5.48 -18.57 12.44
CA SER A 235 -5.82 -17.42 13.28
C SER A 235 -6.63 -16.35 12.52
N LEU A 236 -6.22 -16.01 11.30
CA LEU A 236 -6.94 -15.06 10.44
C LEU A 236 -8.38 -15.52 10.16
N ARG A 237 -8.55 -16.79 9.77
CA ARG A 237 -9.89 -17.33 9.46
C ARG A 237 -10.79 -17.40 10.69
N LYS A 238 -10.21 -17.70 11.86
CA LYS A 238 -10.93 -17.65 13.14
C LYS A 238 -11.38 -16.22 13.45
N PHE A 239 -10.48 -15.26 13.36
CA PHE A 239 -10.76 -13.84 13.58
C PHE A 239 -11.87 -13.34 12.64
N LEU A 240 -11.77 -13.58 11.33
CA LEU A 240 -12.78 -13.18 10.35
C LEU A 240 -14.17 -13.75 10.69
N LYS A 241 -14.25 -15.04 11.05
CA LYS A 241 -15.50 -15.69 11.45
C LYS A 241 -16.12 -15.01 12.68
N GLU A 242 -15.29 -14.67 13.67
CA GLU A 242 -15.72 -13.98 14.89
C GLU A 242 -16.23 -12.57 14.59
N GLN A 243 -15.53 -11.81 13.74
CA GLN A 243 -15.93 -10.43 13.38
C GLN A 243 -17.18 -10.40 12.50
N ILE A 244 -17.35 -11.35 11.57
CA ILE A 244 -18.61 -11.50 10.81
C ILE A 244 -19.79 -11.75 11.75
N LYS A 245 -19.62 -12.64 12.73
CA LYS A 245 -20.66 -12.91 13.74
C LYS A 245 -20.95 -11.67 14.60
N ARG A 246 -19.90 -10.93 14.98
CA ARG A 246 -20.02 -9.70 15.75
C ARG A 246 -20.79 -8.62 15.00
N ALA A 247 -20.41 -8.32 13.76
CA ALA A 247 -21.10 -7.35 12.91
C ALA A 247 -22.59 -7.67 12.78
N LYS A 248 -22.95 -8.96 12.61
CA LYS A 248 -24.36 -9.37 12.54
C LYS A 248 -25.09 -9.14 13.87
N LYS A 249 -24.46 -9.53 14.99
CA LYS A 249 -25.04 -9.37 16.33
C LYS A 249 -25.26 -7.90 16.70
N GLU A 250 -24.32 -7.03 16.31
CA GLU A 250 -24.36 -5.60 16.64
C GLU A 250 -25.13 -4.76 15.61
N ASN A 251 -25.63 -5.40 14.53
CA ASN A 251 -26.29 -4.77 13.39
C ASN A 251 -25.42 -3.65 12.75
N LEU A 252 -24.17 -3.99 12.45
CA LEU A 252 -23.20 -3.12 11.79
C LEU A 252 -22.92 -3.64 10.39
N LEU A 253 -22.56 -2.72 9.47
CA LEU A 253 -21.95 -3.14 8.22
C LEU A 253 -20.62 -3.84 8.51
N PHE A 254 -20.36 -4.93 7.79
CA PHE A 254 -19.04 -5.54 7.74
C PHE A 254 -18.26 -4.92 6.58
N SER A 255 -17.06 -4.43 6.86
CA SER A 255 -16.12 -3.99 5.83
C SER A 255 -14.71 -4.51 6.11
N ILE A 256 -13.92 -4.72 5.05
CA ILE A 256 -12.52 -5.10 5.10
C ILE A 256 -11.69 -4.07 4.33
N HIS A 257 -10.60 -3.62 4.94
CA HIS A 257 -9.76 -2.55 4.43
C HIS A 257 -8.32 -3.06 4.31
N LEU A 258 -7.87 -3.21 3.06
CA LEU A 258 -6.56 -3.76 2.71
C LEU A 258 -5.90 -2.87 1.64
N LYS A 259 -4.70 -3.25 1.18
CA LYS A 259 -3.98 -2.54 0.13
C LYS A 259 -3.54 -3.48 -0.99
N ALA A 260 -4.48 -4.26 -1.53
CA ALA A 260 -4.24 -5.37 -2.45
C ALA A 260 -3.44 -5.03 -3.72
N THR A 261 -3.54 -3.80 -4.24
CA THR A 261 -2.79 -3.36 -5.43
C THR A 261 -1.30 -3.15 -5.15
N MET A 262 -0.96 -2.65 -3.95
CA MET A 262 0.42 -2.42 -3.53
C MET A 262 1.01 -3.69 -2.92
N MET A 263 0.32 -4.28 -1.94
CA MET A 263 0.70 -5.54 -1.29
C MET A 263 0.30 -6.75 -2.13
N LYS A 264 0.86 -6.83 -3.35
CA LYS A 264 0.42 -7.71 -4.45
C LYS A 264 0.45 -9.21 -4.18
N VAL A 265 1.01 -9.66 -3.05
CA VAL A 265 1.08 -11.07 -2.65
C VAL A 265 0.24 -11.32 -1.40
N SER A 266 0.51 -10.62 -0.29
CA SER A 266 -0.15 -10.87 0.99
C SER A 266 -1.64 -10.53 0.96
N ASP A 267 -1.99 -9.33 0.51
CA ASP A 267 -3.32 -8.78 0.72
C ASP A 267 -4.39 -9.45 -0.14
N PRO A 268 -4.12 -9.87 -1.41
CA PRO A 268 -5.04 -10.73 -2.14
C PRO A 268 -5.35 -12.05 -1.42
N ILE A 269 -4.36 -12.68 -0.75
CA ILE A 269 -4.58 -13.92 0.02
C ILE A 269 -5.44 -13.65 1.25
N ILE A 270 -5.19 -12.55 1.97
CA ILE A 270 -6.00 -12.11 3.12
C ILE A 270 -7.44 -11.83 2.68
N PHE A 271 -7.61 -11.14 1.55
CA PHE A 271 -8.91 -10.85 0.95
C PHE A 271 -9.64 -12.12 0.55
N GLY A 272 -8.97 -13.07 -0.12
CA GLY A 272 -9.55 -14.35 -0.48
C GLY A 272 -10.00 -15.16 0.74
N HIS A 273 -9.28 -15.08 1.86
CA HIS A 273 -9.76 -15.65 3.12
C HIS A 273 -11.02 -14.96 3.64
N ALA A 274 -11.16 -13.64 3.50
CA ALA A 274 -12.41 -12.94 3.86
C ALA A 274 -13.58 -13.40 2.98
N VAL A 275 -13.38 -13.50 1.65
CA VAL A 275 -14.37 -14.01 0.69
C VAL A 275 -14.79 -15.43 1.05
N SER A 276 -13.85 -16.37 1.14
CA SER A 276 -14.16 -17.78 1.42
C SER A 276 -14.72 -18.02 2.82
N VAL A 277 -14.44 -17.17 3.81
CA VAL A 277 -15.04 -17.28 5.15
C VAL A 277 -16.45 -16.72 5.16
N PHE A 278 -16.70 -15.59 4.49
CA PHE A 278 -18.03 -14.99 4.40
C PHE A 278 -19.01 -15.92 3.70
N PHE A 279 -18.63 -16.42 2.51
CA PHE A 279 -19.41 -17.32 1.66
C PHE A 279 -19.09 -18.81 1.85
N ARG A 280 -18.61 -19.19 3.04
CA ARG A 280 -18.13 -20.56 3.33
C ARG A 280 -19.07 -21.67 2.85
N ASP A 281 -20.37 -21.48 3.08
CA ASP A 281 -21.37 -22.51 2.78
C ASP A 281 -21.54 -22.71 1.26
N VAL A 282 -21.43 -21.62 0.48
CA VAL A 282 -21.43 -21.65 -1.00
C VAL A 282 -20.15 -22.32 -1.52
N PHE A 283 -18.97 -21.87 -1.07
CA PHE A 283 -17.69 -22.46 -1.48
C PHE A 283 -17.57 -23.95 -1.13
N LYS A 284 -18.17 -24.37 -0.02
CA LYS A 284 -18.20 -25.79 0.36
C LYS A 284 -19.15 -26.61 -0.53
N LYS A 285 -20.32 -26.05 -0.88
CA LYS A 285 -21.35 -26.75 -1.67
C LYS A 285 -20.94 -26.93 -3.13
N TYR A 286 -20.20 -25.97 -3.69
CA TYR A 286 -19.83 -25.93 -5.10
C TYR A 286 -18.32 -26.10 -5.35
N ALA A 287 -17.60 -26.74 -4.41
CA ALA A 287 -16.15 -26.85 -4.45
C ALA A 287 -15.64 -27.40 -5.79
N ASP A 288 -16.17 -28.54 -6.24
CA ASP A 288 -15.73 -29.21 -7.47
C ASP A 288 -15.99 -28.34 -8.72
N ILE A 289 -17.15 -27.67 -8.78
CA ILE A 289 -17.50 -26.77 -9.89
C ILE A 289 -16.58 -25.54 -9.90
N PHE A 290 -16.29 -24.98 -8.73
CA PHE A 290 -15.41 -23.82 -8.62
C PHE A 290 -13.95 -24.16 -8.94
N GLU A 291 -13.50 -25.38 -8.62
CA GLU A 291 -12.19 -25.88 -9.03
C GLU A 291 -12.10 -26.07 -10.55
N GLU A 292 -13.11 -26.69 -11.17
CA GLU A 292 -13.16 -26.88 -12.63
C GLU A 292 -13.18 -25.55 -13.40
N LEU A 293 -13.90 -24.56 -12.88
CA LEU A 293 -13.98 -23.22 -13.47
C LEU A 293 -12.76 -22.34 -13.18
N GLY A 294 -11.86 -22.75 -12.27
CA GLY A 294 -10.72 -21.96 -11.84
C GLY A 294 -11.11 -20.69 -11.08
N VAL A 295 -12.14 -20.74 -10.24
CA VAL A 295 -12.54 -19.61 -9.39
C VAL A 295 -11.46 -19.31 -8.35
N ASP A 296 -10.94 -18.09 -8.34
CA ASP A 296 -9.95 -17.65 -7.34
C ASP A 296 -10.57 -16.63 -6.37
N PRO A 297 -10.83 -16.99 -5.10
CA PRO A 297 -11.37 -16.05 -4.12
C PRO A 297 -10.44 -14.86 -3.86
N ASN A 298 -9.14 -14.94 -4.16
CA ASN A 298 -8.22 -13.81 -4.02
C ASN A 298 -8.55 -12.67 -5.00
N ASN A 299 -9.23 -12.98 -6.11
CA ASN A 299 -9.73 -12.01 -7.08
C ASN A 299 -11.14 -11.48 -6.74
N GLY A 300 -11.76 -11.99 -5.68
CA GLY A 300 -13.03 -11.53 -5.17
C GLY A 300 -14.26 -12.17 -5.80
N LEU A 301 -15.44 -11.73 -5.35
CA LEU A 301 -16.72 -12.26 -5.82
C LEU A 301 -16.98 -11.92 -7.30
N GLY A 302 -16.36 -10.85 -7.82
CA GLY A 302 -16.43 -10.50 -9.24
C GLY A 302 -15.86 -11.60 -10.15
N ASP A 303 -14.75 -12.23 -9.75
CA ASP A 303 -14.19 -13.38 -10.47
C ASP A 303 -15.17 -14.56 -10.45
N LEU A 304 -15.72 -14.90 -9.28
CA LEU A 304 -16.74 -15.95 -9.18
C LEU A 304 -17.91 -15.70 -10.15
N TYR A 305 -18.49 -14.50 -10.15
CA TYR A 305 -19.59 -14.16 -11.07
C TYR A 305 -19.18 -14.27 -12.55
N ALA A 306 -17.98 -13.84 -12.91
CA ALA A 306 -17.47 -13.95 -14.28
C ALA A 306 -17.29 -15.41 -14.71
N ARG A 307 -16.77 -16.28 -13.83
CA ARG A 307 -16.54 -17.70 -14.12
C ARG A 307 -17.87 -18.47 -14.26
N ILE A 308 -18.82 -18.28 -13.35
CA ILE A 308 -20.12 -18.98 -13.39
C ILE A 308 -21.02 -18.53 -14.55
N ALA A 309 -20.74 -17.38 -15.18
CA ALA A 309 -21.46 -16.92 -16.36
C ALA A 309 -21.33 -17.88 -17.56
N THR A 310 -20.30 -18.74 -17.56
CA THR A 310 -20.07 -19.77 -18.59
C THR A 310 -20.89 -21.04 -18.38
N LEU A 311 -21.50 -21.22 -17.20
CA LEU A 311 -22.31 -22.39 -16.87
C LEU A 311 -23.70 -22.35 -17.53
N PRO A 312 -24.36 -23.52 -17.68
CA PRO A 312 -25.78 -23.57 -18.00
C PRO A 312 -26.62 -22.75 -17.01
N GLN A 313 -27.60 -22.01 -17.55
CA GLN A 313 -28.46 -21.07 -16.82
C GLN A 313 -28.99 -21.64 -15.49
N GLN A 314 -29.50 -22.88 -15.50
CA GLN A 314 -30.05 -23.51 -14.30
C GLN A 314 -29.02 -23.73 -13.18
N GLN A 315 -27.77 -24.07 -13.53
CA GLN A 315 -26.70 -24.23 -12.54
C GLN A 315 -26.26 -22.86 -12.00
N ARG A 316 -26.12 -21.88 -12.89
CA ARG A 316 -25.79 -20.49 -12.52
C ARG A 316 -26.82 -19.92 -11.54
N ASP A 317 -28.11 -20.03 -11.87
CA ASP A 317 -29.19 -19.50 -11.04
C ASP A 317 -29.19 -20.09 -9.63
N LYS A 318 -28.91 -21.40 -9.51
CA LYS A 318 -28.83 -22.08 -8.21
C LYS A 318 -27.66 -21.57 -7.36
N ILE A 319 -26.49 -21.33 -7.98
CA ILE A 319 -25.33 -20.76 -7.29
C ILE A 319 -25.65 -19.32 -6.85
N GLU A 320 -26.24 -18.51 -7.72
CA GLU A 320 -26.62 -17.13 -7.40
C GLU A 320 -27.66 -17.05 -6.28
N GLU A 321 -28.62 -17.98 -6.24
CA GLU A 321 -29.61 -18.09 -5.17
C GLU A 321 -28.98 -18.45 -3.81
N ASP A 322 -28.02 -19.38 -3.80
CA ASP A 322 -27.28 -19.72 -2.57
C ASP A 322 -26.40 -18.55 -2.10
N ILE A 323 -25.82 -17.76 -3.01
CA ILE A 323 -25.10 -16.52 -2.68
C ILE A 323 -26.05 -15.50 -2.04
N LYS A 324 -27.23 -15.28 -2.64
CA LYS A 324 -28.28 -14.41 -2.07
C LYS A 324 -28.72 -14.88 -0.68
N SER A 325 -28.90 -16.18 -0.50
CA SER A 325 -29.22 -16.79 0.80
C SER A 325 -28.11 -16.53 1.83
N CYS A 326 -26.85 -16.62 1.41
CA CYS A 326 -25.72 -16.31 2.27
C CYS A 326 -25.75 -14.86 2.77
N TYR A 327 -26.10 -13.89 1.91
CA TYR A 327 -26.25 -12.49 2.35
C TYR A 327 -27.35 -12.31 3.39
N ALA A 328 -28.49 -12.99 3.26
CA ALA A 328 -29.56 -12.94 4.27
C ALA A 328 -29.12 -13.49 5.64
N ASP A 329 -28.22 -14.48 5.64
CA ASP A 329 -27.69 -15.13 6.84
C ASP A 329 -26.43 -14.48 7.43
N ARG A 330 -25.92 -13.42 6.82
CA ARG A 330 -24.67 -12.73 7.20
C ARG A 330 -24.95 -11.27 7.59
N PRO A 331 -23.99 -10.54 8.20
CA PRO A 331 -24.15 -9.09 8.34
C PRO A 331 -24.27 -8.44 6.96
N GLN A 332 -24.95 -7.31 6.90
CA GLN A 332 -24.89 -6.46 5.72
C GLN A 332 -23.44 -6.02 5.46
N MET A 333 -23.10 -5.83 4.20
CA MET A 333 -21.76 -5.49 3.76
C MET A 333 -21.70 -4.04 3.32
N ALA A 334 -20.55 -3.40 3.54
CA ALA A 334 -20.29 -2.10 2.91
C ALA A 334 -20.31 -2.24 1.37
N MET A 335 -20.88 -1.24 0.71
CA MET A 335 -21.07 -1.19 -0.73
C MET A 335 -20.07 -0.23 -1.37
N VAL A 336 -19.50 -0.66 -2.49
CA VAL A 336 -18.76 0.20 -3.43
C VAL A 336 -19.76 0.91 -4.33
N ASN A 337 -20.79 0.18 -4.78
CA ASN A 337 -21.91 0.73 -5.54
C ASN A 337 -23.19 -0.05 -5.20
N SER A 338 -24.08 0.56 -4.41
CA SER A 338 -25.33 -0.06 -3.96
C SER A 338 -26.29 -0.36 -5.11
N ASP A 339 -26.42 0.56 -6.08
CA ASP A 339 -27.36 0.43 -7.22
C ASP A 339 -27.01 -0.76 -8.13
N LYS A 340 -25.72 -1.09 -8.22
CA LYS A 340 -25.20 -2.23 -9.00
C LYS A 340 -24.95 -3.48 -8.16
N GLY A 341 -25.23 -3.45 -6.86
CA GLY A 341 -24.95 -4.56 -5.96
C GLY A 341 -23.46 -4.85 -5.73
N ILE A 342 -22.56 -3.92 -6.06
CA ILE A 342 -21.11 -4.11 -5.90
C ILE A 342 -20.72 -3.88 -4.44
N THR A 343 -20.39 -4.97 -3.77
CA THR A 343 -19.97 -5.00 -2.36
C THR A 343 -18.47 -4.83 -2.19
N ASN A 344 -18.03 -4.56 -0.97
CA ASN A 344 -16.62 -4.52 -0.58
C ASN A 344 -15.84 -5.83 -0.86
N LEU A 345 -16.51 -6.98 -1.01
CA LEU A 345 -15.88 -8.25 -1.37
C LEU A 345 -15.90 -8.57 -2.88
N HIS A 346 -16.36 -7.64 -3.74
CA HIS A 346 -16.39 -7.88 -5.19
C HIS A 346 -15.02 -7.88 -5.83
N VAL A 347 -14.22 -6.83 -5.59
CA VAL A 347 -12.89 -6.67 -6.18
C VAL A 347 -11.90 -6.21 -5.09
N PRO A 348 -10.74 -6.87 -4.92
CA PRO A 348 -9.80 -6.58 -3.84
C PRO A 348 -9.20 -5.17 -3.89
N SER A 349 -9.23 -4.52 -5.06
CA SER A 349 -8.68 -3.17 -5.27
C SER A 349 -9.69 -2.03 -5.09
N ASP A 350 -10.98 -2.31 -4.88
CA ASP A 350 -12.00 -1.25 -4.84
C ASP A 350 -11.95 -0.46 -3.52
N VAL A 351 -11.69 -1.14 -2.40
CA VAL A 351 -11.65 -0.52 -1.05
C VAL A 351 -10.22 -0.57 -0.52
N ILE A 352 -9.49 0.52 -0.78
CA ILE A 352 -8.07 0.64 -0.41
C ILE A 352 -7.96 1.38 0.92
N ILE A 353 -7.32 0.78 1.92
CA ILE A 353 -7.32 1.20 3.33
C ILE A 353 -6.97 2.69 3.54
N ASP A 354 -5.94 3.20 2.87
CA ASP A 354 -5.46 4.58 3.02
C ASP A 354 -6.43 5.63 2.51
N ALA A 355 -7.28 5.31 1.53
CA ALA A 355 -8.32 6.21 1.04
C ALA A 355 -9.68 5.96 1.72
N SER A 356 -10.04 4.68 1.91
CA SER A 356 -11.34 4.26 2.44
C SER A 356 -11.52 4.57 3.92
N MET A 357 -10.49 4.39 4.76
CA MET A 357 -10.59 4.69 6.18
C MET A 357 -10.78 6.20 6.43
N PRO A 358 -9.99 7.12 5.84
CA PRO A 358 -10.25 8.55 5.98
C PRO A 358 -11.61 8.98 5.41
N ALA A 359 -12.05 8.39 4.29
CA ALA A 359 -13.36 8.69 3.71
C ALA A 359 -14.50 8.31 4.66
N ALA A 360 -14.42 7.14 5.29
CA ALA A 360 -15.40 6.71 6.29
C ALA A 360 -15.33 7.59 7.55
N ILE A 361 -14.13 7.90 8.06
CA ILE A 361 -13.95 8.78 9.23
C ILE A 361 -14.54 10.18 8.98
N ARG A 362 -14.29 10.75 7.80
CA ARG A 362 -14.87 12.03 7.37
C ARG A 362 -16.40 11.96 7.28
N SER A 363 -16.94 10.82 6.89
CA SER A 363 -18.38 10.58 6.71
C SER A 363 -19.00 9.99 7.98
N SER A 364 -18.77 10.65 9.13
CA SER A 364 -19.36 10.25 10.43
C SER A 364 -18.95 8.88 10.96
N GLY A 365 -17.88 8.27 10.42
CA GLY A 365 -17.49 6.90 10.75
C GLY A 365 -18.38 5.86 10.08
N GLN A 366 -18.97 6.17 8.93
CA GLN A 366 -19.98 5.33 8.28
C GLN A 366 -19.57 4.96 6.85
N MET A 367 -20.16 3.88 6.34
CA MET A 367 -20.06 3.45 4.95
C MET A 367 -21.45 3.20 4.35
N TRP A 368 -21.54 3.19 3.03
CA TRP A 368 -22.78 2.94 2.31
C TRP A 368 -23.21 1.47 2.45
N GLY A 369 -24.46 1.25 2.82
CA GLY A 369 -25.08 -0.07 2.91
C GLY A 369 -25.86 -0.46 1.64
N PRO A 370 -26.45 -1.68 1.61
CA PRO A 370 -27.21 -2.16 0.47
C PRO A 370 -28.45 -1.34 0.13
N ASP A 371 -28.96 -0.57 1.09
CA ASP A 371 -30.11 0.34 0.93
C ASP A 371 -29.74 1.70 0.34
N GLY A 372 -28.45 1.92 0.03
CA GLY A 372 -27.95 3.20 -0.47
C GLY A 372 -27.87 4.29 0.59
N ASN A 373 -27.81 3.96 1.89
CA ASN A 373 -27.61 4.92 2.99
C ASN A 373 -26.32 4.66 3.77
N LEU A 374 -25.88 5.65 4.56
CA LEU A 374 -24.73 5.53 5.45
C LEU A 374 -25.11 4.82 6.76
N HIS A 375 -24.28 3.86 7.18
CA HIS A 375 -24.46 3.11 8.43
C HIS A 375 -23.15 2.96 9.20
N ASP A 376 -23.28 2.80 10.51
CA ASP A 376 -22.14 2.43 11.37
C ASP A 376 -21.54 1.09 10.93
N THR A 377 -20.21 1.01 10.99
CA THR A 377 -19.45 -0.05 10.31
C THR A 377 -18.38 -0.64 11.23
N LEU A 378 -18.24 -1.96 11.17
CA LEU A 378 -17.13 -2.70 11.75
C LEU A 378 -15.99 -2.78 10.72
N PHE A 379 -15.00 -1.91 10.87
CA PHE A 379 -13.86 -1.80 9.96
C PHE A 379 -12.82 -2.88 10.25
N VAL A 380 -12.80 -3.93 9.45
CA VAL A 380 -11.85 -5.05 9.63
C VAL A 380 -10.52 -4.72 8.97
N ILE A 381 -9.47 -4.59 9.79
CA ILE A 381 -8.07 -4.46 9.37
C ILE A 381 -7.32 -5.59 10.06
N PRO A 382 -7.09 -6.75 9.40
CA PRO A 382 -6.66 -7.95 10.09
C PRO A 382 -5.33 -7.81 10.85
N ASP A 383 -4.32 -7.19 10.24
CA ASP A 383 -3.03 -6.98 10.89
C ASP A 383 -3.05 -5.77 11.83
N SER A 384 -2.47 -5.93 13.01
CA SER A 384 -2.50 -4.94 14.08
C SER A 384 -1.42 -3.87 14.01
N SER A 385 -0.43 -3.97 13.11
CA SER A 385 0.71 -3.03 13.04
C SER A 385 0.27 -1.57 12.91
N TYR A 386 -0.82 -1.31 12.18
CA TYR A 386 -1.30 0.03 11.86
C TYR A 386 -2.78 0.28 12.20
N ALA A 387 -3.55 -0.77 12.50
CA ALA A 387 -4.98 -0.67 12.75
C ALA A 387 -5.32 0.28 13.93
N GLY A 388 -4.47 0.30 14.96
CA GLY A 388 -4.64 1.14 16.15
C GLY A 388 -4.67 2.65 15.85
N VAL A 389 -4.01 3.11 14.78
CA VAL A 389 -4.02 4.52 14.37
C VAL A 389 -5.44 4.96 14.03
N TYR A 390 -6.14 4.22 13.16
CA TYR A 390 -7.51 4.56 12.78
C TYR A 390 -8.48 4.40 13.95
N GLN A 391 -8.29 3.40 14.81
CA GLN A 391 -9.12 3.23 16.01
C GLN A 391 -9.02 4.43 16.95
N GLU A 392 -7.82 5.00 17.14
CA GLU A 392 -7.62 6.17 17.99
C GLU A 392 -8.28 7.42 17.39
N VAL A 393 -8.26 7.59 16.06
CA VAL A 393 -8.96 8.68 15.38
C VAL A 393 -10.48 8.55 15.54
N ILE A 394 -11.03 7.35 15.36
CA ILE A 394 -12.46 7.07 15.57
C ILE A 394 -12.85 7.37 17.02
N LYS A 395 -12.05 6.91 17.99
CA LYS A 395 -12.29 7.18 19.42
C LYS A 395 -12.29 8.68 19.69
N PHE A 396 -11.30 9.40 19.17
CA PHE A 396 -11.20 10.85 19.32
C PHE A 396 -12.44 11.56 18.75
N CYS A 397 -12.90 11.18 17.55
CA CYS A 397 -14.06 11.81 16.92
C CYS A 397 -15.37 11.51 17.67
N LYS A 398 -15.54 10.30 18.23
CA LYS A 398 -16.68 10.01 19.11
C LYS A 398 -16.68 10.91 20.34
N GLU A 399 -15.54 11.08 20.99
CA GLU A 399 -15.43 11.86 22.23
C GLU A 399 -15.59 13.38 21.99
N ASN A 400 -14.99 13.89 20.92
CA ASN A 400 -14.79 15.34 20.67
C ASN A 400 -15.63 15.90 19.51
N GLY A 401 -16.33 15.04 18.75
CA GLY A 401 -17.00 15.42 17.51
C GLY A 401 -16.06 15.43 16.30
N ALA A 402 -16.59 15.88 15.15
CA ALA A 402 -15.82 15.98 13.92
C ALA A 402 -14.74 17.07 14.00
N PHE A 403 -13.64 16.90 13.25
CA PHE A 403 -12.66 17.97 13.08
C PHE A 403 -13.27 19.20 12.41
N ASN A 404 -12.73 20.38 12.74
CA ASN A 404 -13.14 21.64 12.14
C ASN A 404 -12.03 22.18 11.22
N PRO A 405 -12.17 22.08 9.87
CA PRO A 405 -11.18 22.58 8.92
C PRO A 405 -10.88 24.08 9.04
N ALA A 406 -11.80 24.86 9.60
CA ALA A 406 -11.62 26.30 9.80
C ALA A 406 -10.55 26.65 10.85
N THR A 407 -10.37 25.77 11.84
CA THR A 407 -9.55 26.07 13.03
C THR A 407 -8.43 25.04 13.27
N MET A 408 -8.58 23.81 12.78
CA MET A 408 -7.62 22.75 13.05
C MET A 408 -6.22 23.08 12.51
N GLY A 409 -5.20 22.59 13.23
CA GLY A 409 -3.80 22.64 12.82
C GLY A 409 -3.53 21.70 11.65
N SER A 410 -2.28 21.30 11.47
CA SER A 410 -1.85 20.39 10.41
C SER A 410 -0.95 19.28 10.91
N VAL A 411 -1.08 18.09 10.31
CA VAL A 411 -0.11 17.00 10.49
C VAL A 411 0.60 16.71 9.18
N SER A 412 1.82 17.23 9.07
CA SER A 412 2.72 16.88 7.96
C SER A 412 3.40 15.52 8.19
N ASN A 413 4.04 14.98 7.15
CA ASN A 413 4.75 13.72 7.23
C ASN A 413 6.16 13.78 6.65
N VAL A 414 7.11 13.18 7.39
CA VAL A 414 8.44 12.81 6.95
C VAL A 414 8.52 11.28 6.92
N GLY A 415 8.54 10.72 5.71
CA GLY A 415 8.35 9.28 5.50
C GLY A 415 9.60 8.56 5.01
N LEU A 416 10.00 7.50 5.71
CA LEU A 416 11.06 6.58 5.29
C LEU A 416 10.56 5.75 4.11
N MET A 417 11.18 5.88 2.94
CA MET A 417 10.76 5.14 1.75
C MET A 417 11.86 4.82 0.74
N ALA A 418 13.02 5.48 0.85
CA ALA A 418 14.10 5.35 -0.12
C ALA A 418 14.52 3.88 -0.29
N GLN A 419 14.85 3.50 -1.53
CA GLN A 419 15.37 2.15 -1.85
C GLN A 419 14.43 1.00 -1.47
N LYS A 420 13.11 1.24 -1.61
CA LYS A 420 12.04 0.26 -1.32
C LYS A 420 12.01 -0.19 0.15
N ALA A 421 12.15 0.76 1.05
CA ALA A 421 12.17 0.49 2.49
C ALA A 421 10.92 -0.29 2.96
N GLU A 422 11.15 -1.25 3.85
CA GLU A 422 10.14 -1.99 4.61
C GLU A 422 9.21 -2.83 3.73
N GLU A 423 7.89 -2.81 3.97
CA GLU A 423 6.91 -3.66 3.28
C GLU A 423 6.90 -3.46 1.75
N TYR A 424 7.22 -2.27 1.26
CA TYR A 424 7.21 -1.95 -0.17
C TYR A 424 8.33 -2.69 -0.93
N GLY A 425 9.34 -3.17 -0.22
CA GLY A 425 10.39 -4.02 -0.77
C GLY A 425 10.13 -5.52 -0.58
N SER A 426 9.02 -5.93 0.05
CA SER A 426 8.82 -7.31 0.52
C SER A 426 8.20 -8.27 -0.51
N HIS A 427 7.70 -7.77 -1.64
CA HIS A 427 6.86 -8.57 -2.55
C HIS A 427 7.55 -9.83 -3.08
N ASP A 428 8.84 -9.73 -3.44
CA ASP A 428 9.64 -10.85 -3.93
C ASP A 428 10.19 -11.73 -2.79
N LYS A 429 9.81 -11.44 -1.55
CA LYS A 429 10.17 -12.11 -0.30
C LYS A 429 8.93 -12.44 0.54
N THR A 430 7.77 -12.51 -0.11
CA THR A 430 6.49 -12.90 0.52
C THR A 430 6.03 -14.22 -0.08
N PHE A 431 5.75 -15.20 0.76
CA PHE A 431 5.42 -16.56 0.34
C PHE A 431 4.20 -17.08 1.09
N LYS A 432 3.31 -17.75 0.36
CA LYS A 432 2.34 -18.67 0.98
C LYS A 432 3.10 -19.94 1.36
N SER A 433 3.10 -20.27 2.64
CA SER A 433 3.83 -21.42 3.16
C SER A 433 3.37 -22.72 2.48
N PRO A 434 4.29 -23.54 1.95
CA PRO A 434 3.96 -24.77 1.21
C PRO A 434 3.53 -25.93 2.11
N GLY A 435 3.73 -25.83 3.43
CA GLY A 435 3.42 -26.89 4.38
C GLY A 435 3.82 -26.53 5.80
N ASP A 436 3.67 -27.48 6.72
CA ASP A 436 4.07 -27.27 8.10
C ASP A 436 5.59 -27.42 8.28
N GLY A 437 6.21 -26.47 8.95
CA GLY A 437 7.65 -26.47 9.18
C GLY A 437 8.18 -25.14 9.69
N ALA A 438 9.30 -24.69 9.14
CA ALA A 438 9.86 -23.38 9.42
C ALA A 438 10.40 -22.73 8.14
N ILE A 439 10.23 -21.41 8.01
CA ILE A 439 10.92 -20.60 7.00
C ILE A 439 12.08 -19.88 7.67
N ARG A 440 13.26 -19.96 7.05
CA ARG A 440 14.54 -19.46 7.55
C ARG A 440 15.15 -18.48 6.56
N VAL A 441 15.79 -17.44 7.11
CA VAL A 441 16.73 -16.60 6.37
C VAL A 441 18.13 -17.06 6.73
N VAL A 442 18.88 -17.57 5.76
CA VAL A 442 20.23 -18.12 5.96
C VAL A 442 21.23 -17.24 5.24
N GLY A 443 22.17 -16.65 5.98
CA GLY A 443 23.21 -15.78 5.42
C GLY A 443 24.29 -16.56 4.66
N ALA A 444 25.19 -15.83 4.00
CA ALA A 444 26.25 -16.40 3.16
C ALA A 444 27.16 -17.41 3.90
N SER A 445 27.37 -17.22 5.20
CA SER A 445 28.15 -18.12 6.06
C SER A 445 27.45 -19.43 6.41
N GLY A 446 26.20 -19.64 5.95
CA GLY A 446 25.34 -20.75 6.37
C GLY A 446 24.68 -20.53 7.73
N LYS A 447 24.95 -19.41 8.41
CA LYS A 447 24.32 -19.04 9.68
C LYS A 447 22.88 -18.61 9.45
N LYS A 448 21.98 -19.16 10.28
CA LYS A 448 20.58 -18.74 10.35
C LYS A 448 20.48 -17.35 10.98
N LEU A 449 19.94 -16.38 10.24
CA LEU A 449 19.73 -15.00 10.68
C LEU A 449 18.36 -14.84 11.35
N LEU A 450 17.30 -15.36 10.71
CA LEU A 450 15.92 -15.32 11.19
C LEU A 450 15.23 -16.67 10.94
N GLU A 451 14.23 -17.00 11.76
CA GLU A 451 13.41 -18.21 11.63
C GLU A 451 12.00 -17.98 12.15
N GLN A 452 11.01 -18.45 11.40
CA GLN A 452 9.62 -18.52 11.83
C GLN A 452 9.04 -19.90 11.60
N LYS A 453 8.27 -20.38 12.58
CA LYS A 453 7.42 -21.56 12.41
C LYS A 453 6.23 -21.18 11.54
N VAL A 454 5.83 -22.09 10.65
CA VAL A 454 4.74 -21.87 9.71
C VAL A 454 3.89 -23.14 9.58
N GLU A 455 2.61 -22.96 9.33
CA GLU A 455 1.67 -24.00 8.90
C GLU A 455 1.37 -23.86 7.40
N GLU A 456 0.79 -24.89 6.79
CA GLU A 456 0.37 -24.83 5.38
C GLU A 456 -0.61 -23.67 5.13
N GLY A 457 -0.28 -22.85 4.12
CA GLY A 457 -1.11 -21.72 3.71
C GLY A 457 -0.97 -20.45 4.56
N ASP A 458 -0.12 -20.45 5.58
CA ASP A 458 0.29 -19.22 6.26
C ASP A 458 0.96 -18.26 5.28
N ILE A 459 0.89 -16.96 5.56
CA ILE A 459 1.58 -15.94 4.76
C ILE A 459 2.84 -15.55 5.51
N TRP A 460 4.02 -15.86 4.96
CA TRP A 460 5.29 -15.43 5.51
C TRP A 460 5.86 -14.28 4.68
N ARG A 461 6.49 -13.30 5.31
CA ARG A 461 7.17 -12.21 4.60
C ARG A 461 8.48 -11.82 5.28
N MET A 462 9.40 -11.28 4.48
CA MET A 462 10.59 -10.59 4.95
C MET A 462 10.71 -9.19 4.35
N CYS A 463 11.05 -8.20 5.18
CA CYS A 463 11.33 -6.82 4.76
C CYS A 463 12.80 -6.44 4.98
N GLN A 464 13.17 -5.31 4.39
CA GLN A 464 14.52 -4.77 4.38
C GLN A 464 14.47 -3.25 4.51
N VAL A 465 15.33 -2.66 5.34
CA VAL A 465 15.57 -1.22 5.32
C VAL A 465 17.04 -0.91 5.56
N LYS A 466 17.63 -0.19 4.60
CA LYS A 466 19.06 0.11 4.56
C LYS A 466 19.39 1.28 5.47
N ASP A 467 20.63 1.31 5.94
CA ASP A 467 21.07 2.29 6.92
C ASP A 467 21.12 3.73 6.40
N LEU A 468 21.62 3.94 5.17
CA LEU A 468 21.69 5.29 4.57
C LEU A 468 20.31 5.94 4.41
N PRO A 469 19.27 5.25 3.91
CA PRO A 469 17.89 5.75 3.96
C PRO A 469 17.42 6.18 5.35
N ILE A 470 17.81 5.49 6.42
CA ILE A 470 17.42 5.83 7.80
C ILE A 470 18.13 7.10 8.26
N GLN A 471 19.44 7.24 7.96
CA GLN A 471 20.19 8.46 8.28
C GLN A 471 19.59 9.68 7.57
N ASP A 472 19.31 9.56 6.27
CA ASP A 472 18.67 10.63 5.50
C ASP A 472 17.27 10.98 6.04
N TRP A 473 16.48 9.98 6.42
CA TRP A 473 15.16 10.18 7.02
C TRP A 473 15.21 10.95 8.35
N VAL A 474 16.16 10.61 9.22
CA VAL A 474 16.39 11.35 10.49
C VAL A 474 16.84 12.78 10.21
N LYS A 475 17.78 12.98 9.27
CA LYS A 475 18.23 14.31 8.84
C LYS A 475 17.06 15.15 8.30
N LEU A 476 16.20 14.58 7.46
CA LEU A 476 15.04 15.25 6.90
C LEU A 476 14.04 15.64 8.01
N ALA A 477 13.82 14.76 9.00
CA ALA A 477 12.95 15.04 10.14
C ALA A 477 13.44 16.25 10.95
N VAL A 478 14.74 16.28 11.30
CA VAL A 478 15.35 17.42 12.00
C VAL A 478 15.27 18.69 11.15
N THR A 479 15.54 18.59 9.85
CA THR A 479 15.48 19.72 8.92
C THR A 479 14.08 20.34 8.88
N ARG A 480 13.03 19.50 8.81
CA ARG A 480 11.64 19.97 8.82
C ARG A 480 11.21 20.53 10.18
N ALA A 481 11.65 19.92 11.28
CA ALA A 481 11.41 20.44 12.63
C ALA A 481 12.02 21.84 12.79
N LYS A 482 13.30 22.03 12.43
CA LYS A 482 13.97 23.36 12.43
C LYS A 482 13.25 24.38 11.56
N ALA A 483 12.86 23.99 10.35
CA ALA A 483 12.25 24.90 9.39
C ALA A 483 10.83 25.37 9.78
N THR A 484 10.15 24.66 10.68
CA THR A 484 8.74 24.92 11.00
C THR A 484 8.49 25.25 12.47
N GLY A 485 9.39 24.86 13.37
CA GLY A 485 9.18 24.92 14.82
C GLY A 485 8.11 23.95 15.34
N ALA A 486 7.54 23.10 14.49
CA ALA A 486 6.53 22.12 14.89
C ALA A 486 7.19 20.92 15.60
N ALA A 487 6.48 20.36 16.58
CA ALA A 487 6.91 19.13 17.26
C ALA A 487 7.03 17.98 16.25
N ALA A 488 8.15 17.27 16.24
CA ALA A 488 8.38 16.11 15.39
C ALA A 488 8.30 14.83 16.22
N VAL A 489 7.38 13.94 15.85
CA VAL A 489 7.16 12.68 16.57
C VAL A 489 7.53 11.54 15.65
N PHE A 490 8.47 10.68 16.08
CA PHE A 490 8.76 9.40 15.45
C PHE A 490 7.74 8.36 15.93
N TRP A 491 6.98 7.78 14.99
CA TRP A 491 5.90 6.83 15.30
C TRP A 491 6.46 5.42 15.21
N LEU A 492 7.04 4.95 16.31
CA LEU A 492 7.76 3.68 16.40
C LEU A 492 7.33 2.95 17.67
N ASP A 493 6.82 1.73 17.52
CA ASP A 493 6.41 0.89 18.64
C ASP A 493 7.60 0.07 19.15
N GLU A 494 8.06 0.34 20.39
CA GLU A 494 9.16 -0.41 20.98
C GLU A 494 8.87 -1.92 21.16
N ASN A 495 7.60 -2.33 21.09
CA ASN A 495 7.19 -3.73 21.17
C ASN A 495 7.21 -4.44 19.81
N ARG A 496 7.34 -3.70 18.69
CA ARG A 496 7.60 -4.30 17.38
C ARG A 496 9.10 -4.48 17.21
N ALA A 497 9.51 -5.69 16.83
CA ALA A 497 10.93 -6.04 16.75
C ALA A 497 11.69 -5.15 15.75
N HIS A 498 11.06 -4.81 14.63
CA HIS A 498 11.58 -3.91 13.60
C HIS A 498 11.74 -2.48 14.12
N ASP A 499 10.65 -1.91 14.63
CA ASP A 499 10.62 -0.54 15.17
C ASP A 499 11.63 -0.39 16.32
N ALA A 500 11.82 -1.42 17.16
CA ALA A 500 12.85 -1.42 18.20
C ALA A 500 14.28 -1.27 17.64
N GLN A 501 14.58 -1.82 16.45
CA GLN A 501 15.86 -1.57 15.78
C GLN A 501 15.92 -0.16 15.18
N LEU A 502 14.82 0.34 14.59
CA LEU A 502 14.73 1.71 14.11
C LEU A 502 14.94 2.73 15.22
N ILE A 503 14.32 2.54 16.39
CA ILE A 503 14.48 3.42 17.57
C ILE A 503 15.96 3.55 17.96
N LYS A 504 16.73 2.45 17.93
CA LYS A 504 18.17 2.49 18.22
C LYS A 504 18.92 3.35 17.20
N LYS A 505 18.60 3.22 15.92
CA LYS A 505 19.21 4.04 14.85
C LYS A 505 18.80 5.50 14.94
N VAL A 506 17.52 5.79 15.16
CA VAL A 506 17.02 7.16 15.39
C VAL A 506 17.75 7.81 16.56
N LYS A 507 17.82 7.15 17.72
CA LYS A 507 18.54 7.67 18.91
C LYS A 507 20.03 7.89 18.66
N ARG A 508 20.64 7.10 17.78
CA ARG A 508 22.04 7.28 17.37
C ARG A 508 22.17 8.52 16.49
N TYR A 509 21.43 8.57 15.37
CA TYR A 509 21.60 9.60 14.34
C TYR A 509 21.06 10.98 14.74
N LEU A 510 20.12 11.06 15.68
CA LEU A 510 19.74 12.35 16.27
C LEU A 510 20.92 13.06 16.97
N ARG A 511 21.95 12.34 17.41
CA ARG A 511 23.15 12.92 18.02
C ARG A 511 24.07 13.60 17.01
N ASP A 512 23.92 13.28 15.73
CA ASP A 512 24.69 13.87 14.63
C ASP A 512 24.08 15.20 14.16
N HIS A 513 23.02 15.67 14.83
CA HIS A 513 22.32 16.89 14.53
C HIS A 513 22.12 17.75 15.78
N ASP A 514 22.22 19.06 15.61
CA ASP A 514 21.81 20.00 16.64
C ASP A 514 20.27 19.94 16.80
N THR A 515 19.81 19.63 18.01
CA THR A 515 18.40 19.40 18.36
C THR A 515 17.98 20.14 19.63
N GLU A 516 18.81 21.04 20.16
CA GLU A 516 18.64 21.65 21.50
C GLU A 516 17.29 22.39 21.64
N ASP A 517 16.87 23.12 20.61
CA ASP A 517 15.62 23.90 20.60
C ASP A 517 14.43 23.17 19.95
N LEU A 518 14.56 21.86 19.69
CA LEU A 518 13.54 21.10 18.95
C LEU A 518 12.75 20.16 19.86
N GLU A 519 11.42 20.19 19.73
CA GLU A 519 10.56 19.19 20.36
C GLU A 519 10.53 17.91 19.49
N ILE A 520 11.47 16.99 19.74
CA ILE A 520 11.53 15.68 19.08
C ILE A 520 11.14 14.58 20.07
N ARG A 521 10.16 13.75 19.70
CA ARG A 521 9.67 12.64 20.54
C ARG A 521 9.67 11.33 19.78
N ILE A 522 9.75 10.21 20.50
CA ILE A 522 9.51 8.87 19.96
C ILE A 522 8.32 8.29 20.74
N MET A 523 7.29 7.84 20.05
CA MET A 523 6.04 7.33 20.62
C MET A 523 5.53 6.16 19.79
N SER A 524 4.81 5.22 20.42
CA SER A 524 4.09 4.21 19.65
C SER A 524 3.08 4.86 18.68
N PRO A 525 2.72 4.22 17.55
CA PRO A 525 1.76 4.79 16.60
C PRO A 525 0.44 5.24 17.25
N VAL A 526 -0.05 4.52 18.26
CA VAL A 526 -1.29 4.88 18.97
C VAL A 526 -1.10 6.14 19.83
N GLU A 527 -0.02 6.22 20.61
CA GLU A 527 0.28 7.39 21.44
C GLU A 527 0.58 8.63 20.59
N ALA A 528 1.35 8.46 19.51
CA ALA A 528 1.69 9.50 18.57
C ALA A 528 0.44 10.04 17.85
N THR A 529 -0.50 9.16 17.49
CA THR A 529 -1.81 9.53 16.97
C THR A 529 -2.55 10.39 17.99
N ARG A 530 -2.72 9.91 19.23
CA ARG A 530 -3.43 10.64 20.28
C ARG A 530 -2.84 12.03 20.53
N PHE A 531 -1.51 12.12 20.65
CA PHE A 531 -0.79 13.38 20.81
C PHE A 531 -1.06 14.34 19.64
N SER A 532 -0.99 13.83 18.42
CA SER A 532 -1.22 14.62 17.21
C SER A 532 -2.67 15.10 17.10
N LEU A 533 -3.65 14.26 17.45
CA LEU A 533 -5.08 14.62 17.41
C LEU A 533 -5.44 15.68 18.46
N GLN A 534 -4.87 15.61 19.65
CA GLN A 534 -5.05 16.64 20.69
C GLN A 534 -4.52 18.00 20.21
N ARG A 535 -3.32 18.02 19.61
CA ARG A 535 -2.71 19.25 19.08
C ARG A 535 -3.47 19.80 17.88
N ILE A 536 -3.82 18.96 16.91
CA ILE A 536 -4.47 19.40 15.67
C ILE A 536 -5.86 19.99 15.97
N ALA A 537 -6.61 19.42 16.92
CA ALA A 537 -7.89 19.98 17.35
C ALA A 537 -7.73 21.34 18.04
N GLY A 538 -6.64 21.54 18.78
CA GLY A 538 -6.24 22.81 19.38
C GLY A 538 -5.64 23.84 18.40
N GLY A 539 -5.57 23.54 17.10
CA GLY A 539 -5.02 24.44 16.10
C GLY A 539 -3.49 24.38 15.93
N ALA A 540 -2.82 23.48 16.65
CA ALA A 540 -1.36 23.33 16.62
C ALA A 540 -0.91 22.27 15.61
N ASP A 541 0.29 22.46 15.06
CA ASP A 541 0.87 21.57 14.06
C ASP A 541 1.77 20.50 14.69
N THR A 542 1.87 19.34 14.04
CA THR A 542 2.77 18.24 14.41
C THR A 542 3.37 17.61 13.14
N ILE A 543 4.65 17.26 13.16
CA ILE A 543 5.30 16.47 12.10
C ILE A 543 5.24 15.00 12.53
N SER A 544 4.56 14.17 11.74
CA SER A 544 4.65 12.72 11.85
C SER A 544 5.89 12.22 11.12
N VAL A 545 6.77 11.51 11.82
CA VAL A 545 8.00 10.96 11.27
C VAL A 545 7.86 9.44 11.30
N THR A 546 7.64 8.83 10.14
CA THR A 546 7.11 7.45 10.08
C THR A 546 7.83 6.56 9.08
N GLY A 547 7.67 5.24 9.26
CA GLY A 547 7.93 4.23 8.22
C GLY A 547 7.05 4.42 6.97
N ASN A 548 7.27 3.58 5.96
CA ASN A 548 6.75 3.70 4.61
C ASN A 548 5.24 3.49 4.53
N VAL A 549 4.69 2.52 5.27
CA VAL A 549 3.24 2.26 5.28
C VAL A 549 2.49 3.40 5.96
N LEU A 550 2.94 3.81 7.15
CA LEU A 550 2.34 4.94 7.87
C LEU A 550 2.50 6.26 7.11
N ARG A 551 3.60 6.47 6.37
CA ARG A 551 3.73 7.62 5.46
C ARG A 551 2.51 7.67 4.55
N ASP A 552 2.16 6.55 3.93
CA ASP A 552 1.02 6.51 3.03
C ASP A 552 -0.29 6.78 3.76
N TYR A 553 -0.54 6.06 4.85
CA TYR A 553 -1.81 6.14 5.57
C TYR A 553 -2.06 7.54 6.11
N LEU A 554 -1.04 8.18 6.71
CA LEU A 554 -1.18 9.48 7.33
C LEU A 554 -1.26 10.62 6.31
N THR A 555 -0.62 10.46 5.16
CA THR A 555 -0.65 11.46 4.08
C THR A 555 -1.90 11.41 3.21
N ASP A 556 -2.78 10.44 3.46
CA ASP A 556 -4.17 10.47 3.01
C ASP A 556 -5.10 10.87 4.16
N LEU A 557 -4.93 10.30 5.35
CA LEU A 557 -5.77 10.56 6.53
C LEU A 557 -5.87 12.04 6.87
N PHE A 558 -4.76 12.68 7.23
CA PHE A 558 -4.80 14.06 7.69
C PHE A 558 -5.20 15.04 6.57
N PRO A 559 -4.67 14.94 5.34
CA PRO A 559 -5.10 15.81 4.24
C PRO A 559 -6.59 15.69 3.89
N ILE A 560 -7.18 14.48 3.95
CA ILE A 560 -8.62 14.32 3.73
C ILE A 560 -9.43 15.01 4.82
N LEU A 561 -9.01 14.93 6.08
CA LEU A 561 -9.68 15.63 7.19
C LEU A 561 -9.44 17.15 7.18
N GLU A 562 -8.26 17.59 6.72
CA GLU A 562 -7.86 19.00 6.72
C GLU A 562 -8.36 19.77 5.50
N LEU A 563 -8.33 19.14 4.33
CA LEU A 563 -8.49 19.79 3.01
C LEU A 563 -9.63 19.18 2.19
N GLY A 564 -10.23 18.09 2.66
CA GLY A 564 -11.26 17.33 1.95
C GLY A 564 -10.72 16.43 0.84
N THR A 565 -9.40 16.42 0.63
CA THR A 565 -8.71 15.63 -0.40
C THR A 565 -7.20 15.59 -0.14
N SER A 566 -6.53 14.50 -0.47
CA SER A 566 -5.07 14.36 -0.43
C SER A 566 -4.36 14.82 -1.72
N ALA A 567 -5.11 15.24 -2.74
CA ALA A 567 -4.55 15.70 -4.02
C ALA A 567 -3.96 17.12 -3.98
N LYS A 568 -4.25 17.90 -2.92
CA LYS A 568 -3.80 19.30 -2.78
C LYS A 568 -2.59 19.44 -1.84
N MET A 569 -1.60 18.57 -2.03
CA MET A 569 -0.44 18.42 -1.16
C MET A 569 0.87 18.69 -1.91
N LEU A 570 1.88 19.19 -1.20
CA LEU A 570 3.27 19.04 -1.66
C LEU A 570 3.72 17.62 -1.31
N SER A 571 4.37 16.96 -2.26
CA SER A 571 5.00 15.65 -2.07
C SER A 571 6.40 15.73 -2.64
N ILE A 572 7.33 16.26 -1.85
CA ILE A 572 8.72 16.47 -2.24
C ILE A 572 9.52 15.22 -1.88
N VAL A 573 10.42 14.81 -2.78
CA VAL A 573 11.35 13.71 -2.57
C VAL A 573 12.75 14.24 -2.82
N PRO A 574 13.48 14.69 -1.78
CA PRO A 574 14.89 15.01 -1.90
C PRO A 574 15.61 13.70 -2.20
N LEU A 575 16.14 13.55 -3.42
CA LEU A 575 16.86 12.33 -3.80
C LEU A 575 18.15 12.27 -2.99
N MET A 576 18.59 11.07 -2.62
CA MET A 576 19.75 10.94 -1.74
C MET A 576 21.07 11.43 -2.37
N ASN A 577 21.11 11.53 -3.70
CA ASN A 577 22.31 11.92 -4.46
C ASN A 577 22.35 13.41 -4.84
N GLY A 578 21.39 14.22 -4.38
CA GLY A 578 21.25 15.63 -4.73
C GLY A 578 19.80 16.00 -4.99
#